data_AF-A0A425AZA9-F1
#
_entry.id   AF-A0A425AZA9-F1
#
_cell.length_a   1.000
_cell.length_b   1.000
_cell.length_c   1.000
_cell.angle_alpha   90.00
_cell.angle_beta   90.00
_cell.angle_gamma   90.00
#
_symmetry.space_group_name_H-M   'P 1'
#
loop_
_entity.id
_entity.type
_entity.pdbx_description
1 polymer ?
#
loop_
_entity_poly.entity_id
_entity_poly.type
_entity_poly.pdbx_seq_one_letter_code
_entity_poly.pdbx_strand_id
1 'polypeptide(L)'
;MNRTLYKVVFNKHRNCMIVVAENAKREGKNTADTQAVGILPNDIAGFAGFIHSISVISFSLSLLLGSALILTSSSANAQGIVADKSAPAQQQPTILQTGNGIPQVNIQTPTSAGVSVNQYAQFDVGNRGAILNNSRSNTQTQLGGWIQGNPWLARGEARVVVNQINSSHSSQMNGYIEVGGRRAEVVIANPAG
;
A
#
# COMPACT_ATOMS: atom_id res chain seq x y z
N MET A 1 -10.52 -60.04 38.13
CA MET A 1 -9.73 -59.83 39.36
C MET A 1 -8.51 -60.75 39.31
N ASN A 2 -7.31 -60.19 39.15
CA ASN A 2 -6.07 -60.97 39.30
C ASN A 2 -5.77 -61.06 40.81
N ARG A 3 -5.66 -62.28 41.33
CA ARG A 3 -5.75 -62.64 42.75
C ARG A 3 -4.42 -62.55 43.51
N THR A 4 -3.36 -62.07 42.87
CA THR A 4 -2.04 -61.88 43.47
C THR A 4 -1.47 -60.55 42.96
N LEU A 5 -1.49 -59.54 43.83
CA LEU A 5 -1.34 -58.11 43.54
C LEU A 5 0.07 -57.69 43.07
N TYR A 6 0.41 -58.06 41.83
CA TYR A 6 1.69 -57.74 41.20
C TYR A 6 1.49 -57.12 39.81
N LYS A 7 2.38 -56.17 39.46
CA LYS A 7 2.47 -55.53 38.15
C LYS A 7 3.85 -55.78 37.54
N VAL A 8 3.93 -55.79 36.21
CA VAL A 8 5.22 -55.95 35.51
C VAL A 8 5.79 -54.56 35.21
N VAL A 9 7.04 -54.33 35.59
CA VAL A 9 7.77 -53.07 35.32
C VAL A 9 9.11 -53.40 34.65
N PHE A 10 9.49 -52.61 33.65
CA PHE A 10 10.79 -52.75 33.00
C PHE A 10 11.92 -52.25 33.91
N ASN A 11 12.95 -53.09 34.14
CA ASN A 11 14.14 -52.70 34.87
C ASN A 11 15.28 -52.39 33.91
N LYS A 12 15.66 -51.10 33.82
CA LYS A 12 16.68 -50.60 32.90
C LYS A 12 18.09 -51.18 33.15
N HIS A 13 18.44 -51.53 34.38
CA HIS A 13 19.77 -52.09 34.70
C HIS A 13 19.91 -53.56 34.29
N ARG A 14 18.80 -54.29 34.26
CA ARG A 14 18.78 -55.71 33.84
C ARG A 14 18.26 -55.91 32.42
N ASN A 15 17.85 -54.82 31.78
CA ASN A 15 17.29 -54.77 30.43
C ASN A 15 16.18 -55.80 30.19
N CYS A 16 15.35 -56.05 31.22
CA CYS A 16 14.26 -57.02 31.15
C CYS A 16 13.05 -56.59 32.00
N MET A 17 11.91 -57.22 31.74
CA MET A 17 10.65 -57.01 32.47
C MET A 17 10.65 -57.83 33.76
N ILE A 18 10.33 -57.20 34.89
CA ILE A 18 10.33 -57.84 36.22
C ILE A 18 8.96 -57.63 36.87
N VAL A 19 8.46 -58.67 37.54
CA VAL A 19 7.22 -58.64 38.32
C VAL A 19 7.49 -57.99 39.68
N VAL A 20 6.75 -56.94 40.02
CA VAL A 20 6.89 -56.17 41.26
C VAL A 20 5.53 -56.06 41.95
N ALA A 21 5.51 -55.96 43.28
CA ALA A 21 4.29 -55.65 44.02
C ALA A 21 3.66 -54.35 43.49
N GLU A 22 2.32 -54.30 43.41
CA GLU A 22 1.60 -53.17 42.80
C GLU A 22 1.92 -51.81 43.44
N ASN A 23 2.28 -51.81 44.74
CA ASN A 23 2.64 -50.62 45.52
C ASN A 23 4.03 -50.05 45.19
N ALA A 24 4.85 -50.73 44.38
CA ALA A 24 6.14 -50.17 44.00
C ALA A 24 5.97 -48.95 43.08
N LYS A 25 6.59 -47.83 43.43
CA LYS A 25 6.55 -46.60 42.63
C LYS A 25 7.32 -46.79 41.33
N ARG A 26 6.69 -46.49 40.19
CA ARG A 26 7.34 -46.40 38.88
C ARG A 26 7.82 -44.97 38.69
N GLU A 27 9.11 -44.75 38.56
CA GLU A 27 9.63 -43.47 38.07
C GLU A 27 9.65 -43.52 36.53
N GLY A 28 8.64 -42.90 35.93
CA GLY A 28 8.50 -42.81 34.49
C GLY A 28 7.24 -42.03 34.17
N LYS A 29 7.40 -40.86 33.54
CA LYS A 29 6.31 -39.97 33.13
C LYS A 29 5.32 -40.72 32.24
N ASN A 30 4.18 -41.07 32.79
CA ASN A 30 2.96 -41.25 32.02
C ASN A 30 1.95 -40.26 32.58
N THR A 31 1.57 -39.33 31.72
CA THR A 31 0.53 -38.31 31.88
C THR A 31 -0.78 -38.96 32.33
N ALA A 32 -1.31 -38.50 33.46
CA ALA A 32 -2.56 -38.98 34.02
C ALA A 32 -3.77 -38.56 33.17
N ASP A 33 -4.77 -39.44 33.18
CA ASP A 33 -6.06 -39.34 32.51
C ASP A 33 -6.84 -38.06 32.83
N THR A 34 -7.37 -37.40 31.79
CA THR A 34 -8.70 -36.78 31.87
C THR A 34 -9.35 -36.88 30.49
N GLN A 35 -10.45 -37.62 30.41
CA GLN A 35 -11.26 -37.85 29.22
C GLN A 35 -12.14 -36.63 28.90
N ALA A 36 -12.06 -36.10 27.67
CA ALA A 36 -13.18 -35.51 26.93
C ALA A 36 -12.79 -35.23 25.45
N VAL A 37 -13.20 -36.15 24.57
CA VAL A 37 -13.71 -36.01 23.18
C VAL A 37 -13.08 -34.99 22.22
N GLY A 38 -12.47 -35.48 21.12
CA GLY A 38 -12.12 -34.67 19.94
C GLY A 38 -11.50 -35.45 18.77
N ILE A 39 -12.28 -35.59 17.70
CA ILE A 39 -12.10 -36.10 16.32
C ILE A 39 -10.65 -36.30 15.79
N LEU A 40 -10.41 -37.49 15.20
CA LEU A 40 -9.23 -37.89 14.43
C LEU A 40 -9.26 -37.34 12.99
N PRO A 41 -8.11 -36.90 12.46
CA PRO A 41 -7.63 -37.50 11.21
C PRO A 41 -6.10 -37.62 11.22
N ASN A 42 -5.59 -38.82 11.47
CA ASN A 42 -4.17 -39.14 11.38
C ASN A 42 -3.94 -39.91 10.09
N ASP A 43 -3.62 -39.22 9.00
CA ASP A 43 -3.21 -39.89 7.75
C ASP A 43 -2.02 -39.23 7.06
N ILE A 44 -1.18 -38.46 7.78
CA ILE A 44 0.16 -38.09 7.27
C ILE A 44 1.16 -38.07 8.42
N ALA A 45 1.49 -39.25 8.91
CA ALA A 45 2.75 -39.48 9.62
C ALA A 45 3.87 -39.55 8.59
N GLY A 46 4.49 -38.41 8.30
CA GLY A 46 5.63 -38.35 7.39
C GLY A 46 6.12 -36.93 7.23
N PHE A 47 6.82 -36.41 8.24
CA PHE A 47 7.85 -35.34 8.22
C PHE A 47 8.01 -34.81 9.65
N ALA A 48 8.43 -35.69 10.57
CA ALA A 48 8.97 -35.26 11.84
C ALA A 48 10.41 -34.76 11.62
N GLY A 49 10.60 -33.44 11.66
CA GLY A 49 11.94 -32.84 11.70
C GLY A 49 11.94 -31.38 11.25
N PHE A 50 12.14 -30.47 12.21
CA PHE A 50 12.28 -29.01 12.06
C PHE A 50 10.99 -28.20 11.85
N ILE A 51 10.15 -28.12 12.90
CA ILE A 51 9.33 -26.93 13.12
C ILE A 51 9.95 -26.20 14.31
N HIS A 52 10.73 -25.16 14.02
CA HIS A 52 11.15 -24.20 15.03
C HIS A 52 9.89 -23.66 15.71
N SER A 53 9.82 -23.79 17.03
CA SER A 53 8.85 -23.13 17.88
C SER A 53 9.09 -21.61 17.80
N ILE A 54 8.55 -20.98 16.76
CA ILE A 54 8.41 -19.54 16.71
C ILE A 54 7.46 -19.18 17.85
N SER A 55 8.06 -18.73 18.96
CA SER A 55 7.33 -18.16 20.07
C SER A 55 6.29 -17.18 19.52
N VAL A 56 5.04 -17.25 19.99
CA VAL A 56 3.98 -16.30 19.63
C VAL A 56 4.46 -14.84 19.86
N ILE A 57 5.43 -14.66 20.77
CA ILE A 57 6.13 -13.40 21.04
C ILE A 57 6.99 -12.96 19.84
N SER A 58 7.73 -13.87 19.20
CA SER A 58 8.54 -13.58 18.01
C SER A 58 7.69 -13.24 16.80
N PHE A 59 6.51 -13.85 16.67
CA PHE A 59 5.54 -13.51 15.62
C PHE A 59 4.91 -12.12 15.84
N SER A 60 4.49 -11.80 17.06
CA SER A 60 3.99 -10.45 17.41
C SER A 60 5.05 -9.36 17.28
N LEU A 61 6.29 -9.65 17.65
CA LEU A 61 7.42 -8.72 17.47
C LEU A 61 7.73 -8.52 15.97
N SER A 62 7.60 -9.57 15.16
CA SER A 62 7.76 -9.48 13.70
C SER A 62 6.62 -8.72 13.01
N LEU A 63 5.36 -8.85 13.47
CA LEU A 63 4.26 -8.02 12.99
C LEU A 63 4.43 -6.55 13.40
N LEU A 64 4.93 -6.27 14.61
CA LEU A 64 5.18 -4.91 15.09
C LEU A 64 6.33 -4.23 14.33
N LEU A 65 7.41 -4.96 14.02
CA LEU A 65 8.51 -4.44 13.18
C LEU A 65 8.12 -4.36 11.68
N GLY A 66 7.33 -5.31 11.18
CA GLY A 66 6.88 -5.33 9.79
C GLY A 66 5.85 -4.24 9.46
N SER A 67 4.99 -3.88 10.42
CA SER A 67 4.01 -2.79 10.26
C SER A 67 4.64 -1.39 10.25
N ALA A 68 5.86 -1.22 10.76
CA ALA A 68 6.61 0.05 10.68
C ALA A 68 7.13 0.35 9.26
N LEU A 69 7.27 -0.64 8.39
CA LEU A 69 7.77 -0.48 7.01
C LEU A 69 6.67 -0.17 5.98
N ILE A 70 5.39 -0.38 6.32
CA ILE A 70 4.26 -0.20 5.38
C ILE A 70 3.76 1.25 5.34
N LEU A 71 4.20 2.12 6.25
CA LEU A 71 3.72 3.52 6.35
C LEU A 71 4.56 4.55 5.59
N THR A 72 5.63 4.15 4.90
CA THR A 72 6.34 5.07 4.00
C THR A 72 5.83 4.94 2.57
N SER A 73 4.53 5.21 2.40
CA SER A 73 4.04 5.62 1.09
C SER A 73 4.70 6.95 0.78
N SER A 74 5.84 6.93 0.08
CA SER A 74 6.38 8.11 -0.57
C SER A 74 5.26 8.63 -1.46
N SER A 75 4.69 9.77 -1.08
CA SER A 75 3.81 10.51 -1.96
C SER A 75 4.53 10.63 -3.30
N ALA A 76 3.92 10.09 -4.34
CA ALA A 76 4.37 10.25 -5.70
C ALA A 76 4.24 11.73 -6.04
N ASN A 77 5.23 12.52 -5.63
CA ASN A 77 5.38 13.89 -6.05
C ASN A 77 5.47 13.82 -7.56
N ALA A 78 4.47 14.39 -8.24
CA ALA A 78 4.58 14.62 -9.66
C ALA A 78 5.87 15.40 -9.89
N GLN A 79 6.73 14.84 -10.73
CA GLN A 79 8.10 15.28 -10.97
C GLN A 79 8.13 16.78 -11.27
N GLY A 80 8.32 17.60 -10.23
CA GLY A 80 8.39 19.06 -10.31
C GLY A 80 7.07 19.82 -10.48
N ILE A 81 5.89 19.21 -10.33
CA ILE A 81 4.61 19.95 -10.33
C ILE A 81 3.96 19.88 -8.95
N VAL A 82 3.80 21.04 -8.30
CA VAL A 82 3.31 21.16 -6.92
C VAL A 82 2.32 22.31 -6.84
N ALA A 83 1.11 22.04 -6.37
CA ALA A 83 0.08 23.06 -6.15
C ALA A 83 0.50 24.02 -5.03
N ASP A 84 0.19 25.31 -5.18
CA ASP A 84 0.43 26.30 -4.13
C ASP A 84 -0.64 26.16 -3.04
N LYS A 85 -0.25 25.61 -1.88
CA LYS A 85 -1.17 25.43 -0.75
C LYS A 85 -1.58 26.74 -0.07
N SER A 86 -0.87 27.83 -0.32
CA SER A 86 -1.19 29.16 0.21
C SER A 86 -2.20 29.92 -0.65
N ALA A 87 -2.40 29.50 -1.90
CA ALA A 87 -3.39 30.09 -2.80
C ALA A 87 -4.85 29.80 -2.36
N PRO A 88 -5.85 30.56 -2.83
CA PRO A 88 -7.25 30.21 -2.64
C PRO A 88 -7.57 28.79 -3.11
N ALA A 89 -8.39 28.04 -2.36
CA ALA A 89 -8.67 26.63 -2.64
C ALA A 89 -9.17 26.37 -4.08
N GLN A 90 -9.95 27.31 -4.63
CA GLN A 90 -10.48 27.27 -6.00
C GLN A 90 -9.43 27.50 -7.08
N GLN A 91 -8.18 27.78 -6.70
CA GLN A 91 -7.04 27.95 -7.59
C GLN A 91 -5.95 26.90 -7.33
N GLN A 92 -6.15 25.97 -6.39
CA GLN A 92 -5.21 24.89 -6.10
C GLN A 92 -5.54 23.65 -6.96
N PRO A 93 -4.87 23.40 -8.08
CA PRO A 93 -5.23 22.28 -8.95
C PRO A 93 -5.00 20.93 -8.27
N THR A 94 -5.77 19.92 -8.68
CA THR A 94 -5.53 18.54 -8.22
C THR A 94 -4.52 17.88 -9.13
N ILE A 95 -3.38 17.47 -8.57
CA ILE A 95 -2.29 16.84 -9.30
C ILE A 95 -2.33 15.34 -9.04
N LEU A 96 -2.31 14.57 -10.13
CA LEU A 96 -2.39 13.13 -10.18
C LEU A 96 -1.28 12.58 -11.07
N GLN A 97 -1.14 11.25 -11.09
CA GLN A 97 -0.30 10.54 -12.04
C GLN A 97 -1.20 9.68 -12.93
N THR A 98 -0.96 9.68 -14.23
CA THR A 98 -1.62 8.74 -15.15
C THR A 98 -1.09 7.32 -14.93
N GLY A 99 -1.76 6.33 -15.53
CA GLY A 99 -1.35 4.92 -15.42
C GLY A 99 0.07 4.63 -15.94
N ASN A 100 0.59 5.47 -16.84
CA ASN A 100 1.97 5.40 -17.34
C ASN A 100 2.92 6.43 -16.70
N GLY A 101 2.52 7.04 -15.57
CA GLY A 101 3.36 7.90 -14.75
C GLY A 101 3.64 9.28 -15.35
N ILE A 102 2.71 9.83 -16.13
CA ILE A 102 2.77 11.23 -16.58
C ILE A 102 2.03 12.10 -15.55
N PRO A 103 2.63 13.22 -15.11
CA PRO A 103 1.92 14.22 -14.31
C PRO A 103 0.64 14.69 -15.01
N GLN A 104 -0.49 14.51 -14.33
CA GLN A 104 -1.79 15.00 -14.77
C GLN A 104 -2.30 16.06 -13.79
N VAL A 105 -2.62 17.24 -14.30
CA VAL A 105 -3.24 18.33 -13.56
C VAL A 105 -4.71 18.40 -13.94
N ASN A 106 -5.59 18.09 -13.00
CA ASN A 106 -7.00 18.47 -13.11
C ASN A 106 -7.11 19.96 -12.81
N ILE A 107 -7.31 20.74 -13.87
CA ILE A 107 -7.44 22.19 -13.78
C ILE A 107 -8.69 22.58 -12.99
N GLN A 108 -8.66 23.77 -12.40
CA GLN A 108 -9.75 24.31 -11.61
C GLN A 108 -10.94 24.78 -12.44
N THR A 109 -12.08 24.95 -11.80
CA THR A 109 -13.32 25.40 -12.43
C THR A 109 -13.11 26.73 -13.16
N PRO A 110 -13.43 26.82 -14.47
CA PRO A 110 -13.29 28.05 -15.21
C PRO A 110 -14.25 29.14 -14.71
N THR A 111 -13.84 30.39 -14.84
CA THR A 111 -14.72 31.56 -14.67
C THR A 111 -15.81 31.60 -15.76
N SER A 112 -16.77 32.52 -15.64
CA SER A 112 -17.78 32.75 -16.68
C SER A 112 -17.20 33.14 -18.04
N ALA A 113 -16.00 33.74 -18.06
CA ALA A 113 -15.26 34.04 -19.28
C ALA A 113 -14.52 32.82 -19.87
N GLY A 114 -14.55 31.67 -19.19
CA GLY A 114 -13.87 30.45 -19.60
C GLY A 114 -12.39 30.38 -19.22
N VAL A 115 -11.96 31.15 -18.22
CA VAL A 115 -10.56 31.15 -17.74
C VAL A 115 -10.43 30.27 -16.49
N SER A 116 -9.58 29.26 -16.54
CA SER A 116 -9.20 28.46 -15.36
C SER A 116 -7.87 28.97 -14.83
N VAL A 117 -7.83 29.40 -13.57
CA VAL A 117 -6.60 29.87 -12.91
C VAL A 117 -6.12 28.81 -11.93
N ASN A 118 -4.87 28.39 -12.09
CA ASN A 118 -4.24 27.31 -11.34
C ASN A 118 -2.92 27.83 -10.78
N GLN A 119 -2.74 27.77 -9.46
CA GLN A 119 -1.56 28.28 -8.77
C GLN A 119 -0.67 27.13 -8.27
N TYR A 120 0.63 27.30 -8.46
CA TYR A 120 1.65 26.30 -8.19
C TYR A 120 2.79 26.88 -7.38
N ALA A 121 3.30 26.10 -6.43
CA ALA A 121 4.58 26.39 -5.78
C ALA A 121 5.77 25.97 -6.66
N GLN A 122 5.56 25.03 -7.59
CA GLN A 122 6.53 24.61 -8.60
C GLN A 122 5.79 24.05 -9.81
N PHE A 123 6.25 24.37 -11.02
CA PHE A 123 5.74 23.78 -12.25
C PHE A 123 6.90 23.53 -13.21
N ASP A 124 7.42 22.31 -13.17
CA ASP A 124 8.42 21.80 -14.11
C ASP A 124 7.82 20.69 -14.95
N VAL A 125 8.14 20.71 -16.23
CA VAL A 125 7.74 19.71 -17.20
C VAL A 125 8.99 18.93 -17.60
N GLY A 126 9.07 17.68 -17.16
CA GLY A 126 10.13 16.77 -17.59
C GLY A 126 9.96 16.30 -19.04
N ASN A 127 10.92 15.55 -19.55
CA ASN A 127 10.96 15.11 -20.96
C ASN A 127 9.74 14.26 -21.39
N ARG A 128 9.08 13.60 -20.43
CA ARG A 128 7.87 12.81 -20.67
C ARG A 128 6.61 13.68 -20.82
N GLY A 129 6.71 14.96 -20.49
CA GLY A 129 5.63 15.93 -20.56
C GLY A 129 4.71 15.96 -19.34
N ALA A 130 3.65 16.74 -19.45
CA ALA A 130 2.59 16.89 -18.46
C ALA A 130 1.23 17.08 -19.15
N ILE A 131 0.14 16.73 -18.46
CA ILE A 131 -1.21 16.82 -19.01
C ILE A 131 -2.04 17.80 -18.18
N LEU A 132 -2.65 18.77 -18.85
CA LEU A 132 -3.70 19.64 -18.30
C LEU A 132 -5.05 19.04 -18.67
N ASN A 133 -5.73 18.40 -17.72
CA ASN A 133 -7.01 17.74 -17.95
C ASN A 133 -8.16 18.76 -17.99
N ASN A 134 -8.55 19.12 -19.21
CA ASN A 134 -9.66 20.00 -19.56
C ASN A 134 -10.87 19.21 -20.11
N SER A 135 -11.04 17.95 -19.69
CA SER A 135 -12.11 17.07 -20.17
C SER A 135 -13.21 16.88 -19.13
N ARG A 136 -14.48 16.92 -19.54
CA ARG A 136 -15.63 16.55 -18.68
C ARG A 136 -15.93 15.06 -18.67
N SER A 137 -15.34 14.33 -19.60
CA SER A 137 -15.55 12.89 -19.79
C SER A 137 -14.22 12.18 -19.92
N ASN A 138 -14.23 10.86 -19.80
CA ASN A 138 -13.03 10.07 -20.01
C ASN A 138 -12.52 10.30 -21.44
N THR A 139 -11.22 10.56 -21.58
CA THR A 139 -10.62 10.90 -22.88
C THR A 139 -9.30 10.19 -23.04
N GLN A 140 -8.98 9.83 -24.28
CA GLN A 140 -7.65 9.38 -24.65
C GLN A 140 -6.75 10.61 -24.79
N THR A 141 -5.55 10.53 -24.22
CA THR A 141 -4.45 11.49 -24.39
C THR A 141 -3.28 10.83 -25.12
N GLN A 142 -2.42 11.64 -25.73
CA GLN A 142 -1.23 11.19 -26.44
C GLN A 142 -0.12 10.79 -25.46
N LEU A 143 0.09 11.58 -24.42
CA LEU A 143 1.11 11.36 -23.41
C LEU A 143 0.68 10.32 -22.38
N GLY A 144 -0.56 10.38 -21.89
CA GLY A 144 -1.02 9.68 -20.68
C GLY A 144 -1.91 8.46 -20.92
N GLY A 145 -2.28 8.18 -22.18
CA GLY A 145 -3.29 7.19 -22.49
C GLY A 145 -4.69 7.62 -22.04
N TRP A 146 -5.52 6.68 -21.60
CA TRP A 146 -6.87 6.97 -21.10
C TRP A 146 -6.81 7.68 -19.74
N ILE A 147 -7.42 8.86 -19.66
CA ILE A 147 -7.60 9.61 -18.41
C ILE A 147 -9.08 9.77 -18.08
N GLN A 148 -9.39 9.88 -16.79
CA GLN A 148 -10.76 10.13 -16.33
C GLN A 148 -11.15 11.60 -16.54
N GLY A 149 -12.46 11.86 -16.67
CA GLY A 149 -12.99 13.22 -16.69
C GLY A 149 -12.61 14.02 -15.44
N ASN A 150 -12.33 15.31 -15.63
CA ASN A 150 -12.02 16.24 -14.55
C ASN A 150 -13.32 16.64 -13.81
N PRO A 151 -13.45 16.30 -12.51
CA PRO A 151 -14.66 16.61 -11.73
C PRO A 151 -14.88 18.11 -11.52
N TRP A 152 -13.85 18.95 -11.67
CA TRP A 152 -13.94 20.40 -11.49
C TRP A 152 -14.63 21.14 -12.64
N LEU A 153 -14.94 20.46 -13.74
CA LEU A 153 -15.46 21.06 -14.98
C LEU A 153 -16.96 20.85 -15.17
N ALA A 154 -17.71 20.67 -14.08
CA ALA A 154 -19.17 20.47 -14.12
C ALA A 154 -19.90 21.58 -14.91
N ARG A 155 -19.38 22.82 -14.83
CA ARG A 155 -19.92 24.02 -15.49
C ARG A 155 -19.43 24.24 -16.92
N GLY A 156 -18.51 23.42 -17.41
CA GLY A 156 -17.88 23.57 -18.72
C GLY A 156 -16.36 23.51 -18.66
N GLU A 157 -15.75 23.27 -19.81
CA GLU A 157 -14.29 23.27 -19.99
C GLU A 157 -13.74 24.69 -20.11
N ALA A 158 -12.46 24.86 -19.79
CA ALA A 158 -11.74 26.10 -19.99
C ALA A 158 -11.53 26.40 -21.48
N ARG A 159 -11.56 27.68 -21.83
CA ARG A 159 -11.04 28.24 -23.08
C ARG A 159 -9.59 28.66 -22.93
N VAL A 160 -9.22 29.14 -21.74
CA VAL A 160 -7.86 29.55 -21.37
C VAL A 160 -7.51 28.89 -20.03
N VAL A 161 -6.35 28.26 -19.96
CA VAL A 161 -5.77 27.68 -18.74
C VAL A 161 -4.56 28.52 -18.36
N VAL A 162 -4.68 29.24 -17.26
CA VAL A 162 -3.59 30.03 -16.68
C VAL A 162 -2.95 29.21 -15.56
N ASN A 163 -1.64 29.01 -15.67
CA ASN A 163 -0.81 28.36 -14.67
C ASN A 163 0.14 29.41 -14.11
N GLN A 164 -0.09 29.81 -12.87
CA GLN A 164 0.71 30.82 -12.17
C GLN A 164 1.62 30.13 -11.17
N ILE A 165 2.91 30.39 -11.26
CA ILE A 165 3.92 29.80 -10.39
C ILE A 165 4.35 30.87 -9.40
N ASN A 166 4.13 30.60 -8.12
CA ASN A 166 4.58 31.40 -7.00
C ASN A 166 5.87 30.77 -6.43
N SER A 167 6.96 30.92 -7.17
CA SER A 167 8.27 30.37 -6.82
C SER A 167 9.37 31.40 -7.05
N SER A 168 10.46 31.29 -6.29
CA SER A 168 11.71 32.00 -6.56
C SER A 168 12.60 31.27 -7.57
N HIS A 169 12.18 30.08 -8.05
CA HIS A 169 12.92 29.27 -9.00
C HIS A 169 12.24 29.29 -10.37
N SER A 170 13.06 29.32 -11.43
CA SER A 170 12.54 29.26 -12.79
C SER A 170 11.93 27.89 -13.12
N SER A 171 10.95 27.90 -14.02
CA SER A 171 10.29 26.68 -14.49
C SER A 171 11.14 25.97 -15.53
N GLN A 172 11.28 24.66 -15.39
CA GLN A 172 11.97 23.83 -16.39
C GLN A 172 10.97 23.26 -17.39
N MET A 173 11.12 23.56 -18.69
CA MET A 173 10.19 23.15 -19.76
C MET A 173 10.86 22.19 -20.74
N ASN A 174 11.10 20.95 -20.32
CA ASN A 174 11.87 19.96 -21.07
C ASN A 174 11.01 19.00 -21.91
N GLY A 175 9.68 19.13 -21.88
CA GLY A 175 8.76 18.25 -22.60
C GLY A 175 7.44 18.93 -22.97
N TYR A 176 6.54 18.15 -23.58
CA TYR A 176 5.25 18.66 -24.04
C TYR A 176 4.26 18.87 -22.90
N ILE A 177 3.44 19.93 -23.03
CA ILE A 177 2.23 20.11 -22.23
C ILE A 177 1.05 19.76 -23.12
N GLU A 178 0.33 18.71 -22.76
CA GLU A 178 -0.87 18.28 -23.49
C GLU A 178 -2.13 18.81 -22.79
N VAL A 179 -3.06 19.40 -23.55
CA VAL A 179 -4.40 19.68 -23.05
C VAL A 179 -5.29 18.47 -23.33
N GLY A 180 -5.61 17.71 -22.29
CA GLY A 180 -6.51 16.55 -22.39
C GLY A 180 -7.97 17.00 -22.52
N GLY A 181 -8.67 16.50 -23.54
CA GLY A 181 -10.06 16.84 -23.80
C GLY A 181 -10.23 18.08 -24.69
N ARG A 182 -11.06 19.04 -24.28
CA ARG A 182 -11.36 20.21 -25.11
C ARG A 182 -10.14 21.11 -25.22
N ARG A 183 -9.79 21.53 -26.45
CA ARG A 183 -8.69 22.45 -26.71
C ARG A 183 -8.88 23.77 -25.93
N ALA A 184 -7.80 24.21 -25.30
CA ALA A 184 -7.69 25.50 -24.63
C ALA A 184 -6.36 26.17 -24.97
N GLU A 185 -6.32 27.48 -24.84
CA GLU A 185 -5.06 28.23 -24.77
C GLU A 185 -4.39 27.98 -23.42
N VAL A 186 -3.07 27.89 -23.41
CA VAL A 186 -2.30 27.63 -22.18
C VAL A 186 -1.35 28.79 -21.96
N VAL A 187 -1.44 29.38 -20.77
CA VAL A 187 -0.53 30.43 -20.30
C VAL A 187 0.23 29.87 -19.11
N ILE A 188 1.56 29.97 -19.17
CA ILE A 188 2.44 29.71 -18.02
C ILE A 188 3.06 31.03 -17.60
N ALA A 189 2.95 31.36 -16.32
CA ALA A 189 3.48 32.59 -15.76
C ALA A 189 4.31 32.27 -14.52
N ASN A 190 5.63 32.39 -14.65
CA ASN A 190 6.58 32.30 -13.54
C ASN A 190 7.42 33.60 -13.52
N PRO A 191 7.35 34.42 -12.45
CA PRO A 191 8.15 35.64 -12.37
C PRO A 191 9.66 35.37 -12.25
N ALA A 192 10.07 34.16 -11.87
CA ALA A 192 11.47 33.78 -11.73
C ALA A 192 12.14 33.29 -13.03
N GLY A 193 11.37 33.11 -14.11
CA GLY A 193 11.86 32.65 -15.42
C GLY A 193 11.22 31.35 -15.90
#